data_AF-A0AA35ZHU0-F1
#
_entry.id   AF-A0AA35ZHU0-F1
#
_cell.length_a   1.000
_cell.length_b   1.000
_cell.length_c   1.000
_cell.angle_alpha   90.00
_cell.angle_beta   90.00
_cell.angle_gamma   90.00
#
_symmetry.space_group_name_H-M   'P 1'
#
loop_
_entity.id
_entity.type
_entity.pdbx_description
1 polymer ?
#
loop_
_entity_poly.entity_id
_entity_poly.type
_entity_poly.pdbx_seq_one_letter_code
_entity_poly.pdbx_strand_id
1 'polypeptide(L)'
;MVFVMWAIRLKGETYDITNEYERVPTMFTIKLHHGGNFTKLPNTKYVKGEVRYIDLVDIDEFSVYELDAMMLELGYSVPRVIYYHFRIPHEDLDFGLRYLGNDNDVLNLAQW
;
A
#
# COMPACT_ATOMS: atom_id res chain seq x y z
N MET A 1 4.75 22.60 7.94
CA MET A 1 3.44 22.00 7.63
C MET A 1 3.74 20.91 6.65
N VAL A 2 3.74 19.65 7.09
CA VAL A 2 3.97 18.50 6.20
C VAL A 2 2.66 18.33 5.44
N PHE A 3 2.69 18.57 4.12
CA PHE A 3 1.57 18.25 3.26
C PHE A 3 1.55 16.74 3.13
N VAL A 4 0.47 16.10 3.56
CA VAL A 4 0.27 14.68 3.35
C VAL A 4 -0.17 14.51 1.90
N MET A 5 0.68 13.93 1.06
CA MET A 5 0.40 13.71 -0.36
C MET A 5 -0.03 12.26 -0.57
N TRP A 6 -1.28 11.98 -0.23
CA TRP A 6 -1.98 10.78 -0.67
C TRP A 6 -3.49 11.00 -0.63
N ALA A 7 -4.24 10.27 -1.46
CA ALA A 7 -5.69 10.36 -1.54
C ALA A 7 -6.32 8.97 -1.68
N ILE A 8 -7.28 8.64 -0.81
CA ILE A 8 -8.06 7.40 -0.93
C ILE A 8 -9.08 7.57 -2.07
N ARG A 9 -8.93 6.76 -3.12
CA ARG A 9 -9.84 6.78 -4.28
C ARG A 9 -11.24 6.33 -3.90
N LEU A 10 -12.26 7.03 -4.41
CA LEU A 10 -13.66 6.65 -4.20
C LEU A 10 -13.99 5.30 -4.87
N LYS A 11 -14.87 4.52 -4.24
CA LYS A 11 -15.30 3.24 -4.80
C LYS A 11 -16.01 3.47 -6.15
N GLY A 12 -15.54 2.79 -7.19
CA GLY A 12 -16.12 2.85 -8.53
C GLY A 12 -15.54 3.95 -9.42
N GLU A 13 -14.62 4.76 -8.89
CA GLU A 13 -13.92 5.78 -9.67
C GLU A 13 -12.73 5.18 -10.42
N THR A 14 -12.53 5.63 -11.66
CA THR A 14 -11.31 5.42 -12.43
C THR A 14 -10.55 6.74 -12.43
N TYR A 15 -9.36 6.75 -11.85
CA TYR A 15 -8.49 7.93 -11.87
C TYR A 15 -7.45 7.78 -12.97
N ASP A 16 -7.50 8.66 -13.97
CA ASP A 16 -6.51 8.74 -15.06
C ASP A 16 -5.33 9.63 -14.61
N ILE A 17 -4.46 9.03 -13.78
CA ILE A 17 -3.24 9.63 -13.22
C ILE A 17 -2.10 9.73 -14.24
N THR A 18 -2.25 9.18 -15.45
CA THR A 18 -1.12 8.95 -16.36
C THR A 18 -0.36 10.24 -16.67
N ASN A 19 -1.07 11.35 -16.88
CA ASN A 19 -0.45 12.65 -17.15
C ASN A 19 0.27 13.26 -15.92
N GLU A 20 -0.17 12.96 -14.71
CA GLU A 20 0.43 13.48 -13.46
C GLU A 20 1.71 12.70 -13.13
N TYR A 21 1.67 11.37 -13.26
CA TYR A 21 2.80 10.50 -12.90
C TYR A 21 3.91 10.51 -13.94
N GLU A 22 3.60 10.74 -15.22
CA GLU A 22 4.61 10.90 -16.28
C GLU A 22 5.62 12.02 -15.99
N ARG A 23 5.22 13.02 -15.18
CA ARG A 23 6.08 14.17 -14.85
C ARG A 23 6.84 14.00 -13.54
N VAL A 24 6.45 13.04 -12.71
CA VAL A 24 6.98 12.82 -11.37
C VAL A 24 7.20 11.32 -11.17
N PRO A 25 8.41 10.80 -11.50
CA PRO A 25 8.65 9.35 -11.54
C PRO A 25 8.61 8.67 -10.17
N THR A 26 8.60 9.46 -9.08
CA THR A 26 8.49 9.00 -7.69
C THR A 26 7.03 8.76 -7.26
N MET A 27 6.06 9.23 -8.06
CA MET A 27 4.64 9.07 -7.76
C MET A 27 4.12 7.68 -8.14
N PHE A 28 3.33 7.09 -7.25
CA PHE A 28 2.74 5.78 -7.46
C PHE A 28 1.36 5.65 -6.78
N THR A 29 0.64 4.59 -7.18
CA THR A 29 -0.63 4.22 -6.55
C THR A 29 -0.44 2.95 -5.73
N ILE A 30 -0.88 2.99 -4.48
CA ILE A 30 -0.95 1.79 -3.63
C ILE A 30 -2.28 1.09 -3.89
N LYS A 31 -2.20 -0.20 -4.25
CA LYS A 31 -3.34 -1.12 -4.17
C LYS A 31 -3.34 -1.78 -2.79
N LEU A 32 -4.08 -1.21 -1.85
CA LEU A 32 -4.13 -1.67 -0.47
C LEU A 32 -5.16 -2.79 -0.28
N HIS A 33 -4.69 -3.93 0.21
CA HIS A 33 -5.53 -5.05 0.65
C HIS A 33 -5.67 -5.03 2.19
N HIS A 34 -6.89 -4.89 2.71
CA HIS A 34 -7.12 -4.71 4.16
C HIS A 34 -8.36 -5.45 4.68
N GLY A 35 -8.44 -5.67 6.00
CA GLY A 35 -9.57 -6.33 6.66
C GLY A 35 -9.74 -7.84 6.41
N GLY A 36 -8.85 -8.44 5.62
CA GLY A 36 -8.84 -9.86 5.29
C GLY A 36 -7.78 -10.67 6.02
N ASN A 37 -7.57 -11.89 5.56
CA ASN A 37 -6.58 -12.83 6.12
C ASN A 37 -5.86 -13.59 5.01
N PHE A 38 -4.61 -13.98 5.26
CA PHE A 38 -3.89 -14.94 4.42
C PHE A 38 -4.37 -16.37 4.70
N THR A 39 -4.53 -17.18 3.66
CA THR A 39 -4.71 -18.64 3.80
C THR A 39 -3.38 -19.31 4.15
N LYS A 40 -3.44 -20.57 4.60
CA LYS A 40 -2.23 -21.36 4.86
C LYS A 40 -1.53 -21.74 3.55
N LEU A 41 -0.22 -21.93 3.65
CA LEU A 41 0.59 -22.54 2.59
C LEU A 41 0.13 -23.98 2.28
N PRO A 42 0.33 -24.46 1.03
CA PRO A 42 0.73 -23.69 -0.16
C PRO A 42 -0.45 -22.98 -0.83
N ASN A 43 -0.17 -22.18 -1.86
CA ASN A 43 -1.15 -21.36 -2.60
C ASN A 43 -1.83 -20.32 -1.71
N THR A 44 -1.03 -19.56 -0.98
CA THR A 44 -1.47 -18.46 -0.13
C THR A 44 -2.30 -17.47 -0.92
N LYS A 45 -3.47 -17.13 -0.38
CA LYS A 45 -4.40 -16.15 -0.92
C LYS A 45 -4.77 -15.15 0.17
N TYR A 46 -4.96 -13.91 -0.21
CA TYR A 46 -5.62 -12.93 0.64
C TYR A 46 -7.13 -13.02 0.46
N VAL A 47 -7.86 -13.39 1.51
CA VAL A 47 -9.31 -13.67 1.44
C VAL A 47 -10.09 -12.85 2.46
N LYS A 48 -11.39 -12.66 2.19
CA LYS A 48 -12.36 -11.97 3.07
C LYS A 48 -12.05 -10.49 3.38
N GLY A 49 -11.08 -9.89 2.69
CA GLY A 49 -10.76 -8.47 2.84
C GLY A 49 -11.37 -7.61 1.74
N GLU A 50 -11.11 -6.31 1.84
CA GLU A 50 -11.43 -5.31 0.83
C GLU A 50 -10.16 -4.82 0.11
N VAL A 51 -10.37 -4.17 -1.04
CA VAL A 51 -9.32 -3.47 -1.77
C VAL A 51 -9.66 -1.98 -1.80
N ARG A 52 -8.64 -1.15 -1.61
CA ARG A 52 -8.67 0.30 -1.86
C ARG A 52 -7.48 0.69 -2.73
N TYR A 53 -7.66 1.78 -3.45
CA TYR A 53 -6.57 2.43 -4.18
C TYR A 53 -6.27 3.74 -3.48
N ILE A 54 -4.98 4.01 -3.30
CA ILE A 54 -4.48 5.23 -2.68
C ILE A 54 -3.53 5.86 -3.69
N ASP A 55 -3.92 7.03 -4.19
CA ASP A 55 -3.24 7.74 -5.27
C ASP A 55 -2.38 8.88 -4.73
N LEU A 56 -1.56 9.44 -5.60
CA LEU A 56 -0.69 10.60 -5.35
C LEU A 56 0.39 10.36 -4.30
N VAL A 57 0.77 9.10 -4.07
CA VAL A 57 1.81 8.74 -3.09
C VAL A 57 3.17 8.97 -3.71
N ASP A 58 4.03 9.75 -3.04
CA ASP A 58 5.44 9.93 -3.44
C ASP A 58 6.34 8.95 -2.66
N ILE A 59 7.08 8.09 -3.36
CA ILE A 59 7.95 7.10 -2.73
C ILE A 59 9.08 7.72 -1.89
N ASP A 60 9.50 8.96 -2.20
CA ASP A 60 10.54 9.66 -1.43
C ASP A 60 10.01 10.22 -0.10
N GLU A 61 8.71 10.45 0.01
CA GLU A 61 8.03 10.90 1.23
C GLU A 61 7.34 9.75 1.98
N PHE A 62 7.15 8.62 1.30
CA PHE A 62 6.39 7.48 1.80
C PHE A 62 7.05 6.81 3.01
N SER A 63 6.24 6.51 4.02
CA SER A 63 6.67 5.73 5.19
C SER A 63 5.54 4.90 5.78
N VAL A 64 5.88 3.98 6.69
CA VAL A 64 4.88 3.19 7.42
C VAL A 64 3.94 4.03 8.27
N TYR A 65 4.35 5.25 8.66
CA TYR A 65 3.46 6.18 9.37
C TYR A 65 2.33 6.69 8.48
N GLU A 66 2.58 6.85 7.17
CA GLU A 66 1.52 7.21 6.23
C GLU A 66 0.54 6.05 6.04
N LEU A 67 1.01 4.80 5.99
CA LEU A 67 0.12 3.63 5.98
C LEU A 67 -0.77 3.58 7.22
N ASP A 68 -0.24 3.88 8.40
CA ASP A 68 -1.05 3.97 9.62
C ASP A 68 -2.12 5.06 9.51
N ALA A 69 -1.78 6.23 8.96
CA ALA A 69 -2.73 7.31 8.71
C ALA A 69 -3.81 6.90 7.69
N MET A 70 -3.44 6.22 6.60
CA MET A 70 -4.37 5.67 5.62
C MET A 70 -5.34 4.66 6.25
N MET A 71 -4.83 3.79 7.14
CA MET A 71 -5.67 2.82 7.86
C MET A 71 -6.65 3.48 8.84
N LEU A 72 -6.23 4.55 9.52
CA LEU A 72 -7.13 5.37 10.35
C LEU A 72 -8.26 5.97 9.53
N GLU A 73 -7.96 6.53 8.36
CA GLU A 73 -8.97 7.15 7.50
C GLU A 73 -9.96 6.11 6.93
N LEU A 74 -9.51 4.87 6.73
CA LEU A 74 -10.37 3.74 6.39
C LEU A 74 -11.23 3.23 7.56
N GLY A 75 -11.13 3.84 8.74
CA GLY A 75 -11.95 3.54 9.92
C GLY A 75 -11.41 2.39 10.78
N TYR A 76 -10.17 1.95 10.57
CA TYR A 76 -9.53 1.02 11.48
C TYR A 76 -9.04 1.76 12.70
N SER A 77 -9.36 1.26 13.89
CA SER A 77 -8.57 1.60 15.07
C SER A 77 -7.16 1.11 14.80
N VAL A 78 -6.14 1.98 14.84
CA VAL A 78 -4.75 1.54 14.76
C VAL A 78 -4.39 0.89 16.10
N PRO A 79 -4.32 -0.45 16.21
CA PRO A 79 -3.72 -1.07 17.39
C PRO A 79 -2.26 -0.59 17.50
N ARG A 80 -1.62 -0.82 18.66
CA ARG A 80 -0.21 -0.44 18.85
C ARG A 80 0.75 -0.95 17.76
N VAL A 81 0.37 -1.96 16.98
CA VAL A 81 1.15 -2.49 15.85
C VAL A 81 0.21 -3.01 14.76
N ILE A 82 0.29 -2.44 13.54
CA ILE A 82 -0.23 -3.05 12.30
C ILE A 82 0.96 -3.64 11.55
N TYR A 83 0.82 -4.85 11.02
CA TYR A 83 1.87 -5.52 10.25
C TYR A 83 1.58 -5.44 8.75
N TYR A 84 2.21 -4.47 8.07
CA TYR A 84 2.10 -4.35 6.62
C TYR A 84 3.06 -5.29 5.91
N HIS A 85 2.64 -5.69 4.71
CA HIS A 85 3.43 -6.47 3.78
C HIS A 85 3.20 -5.92 2.38
N PHE A 86 4.23 -5.98 1.52
CA PHE A 86 4.07 -5.75 0.09
C PHE A 86 4.38 -7.03 -0.68
N ARG A 87 3.91 -7.09 -1.93
CA ARG A 87 4.17 -8.22 -2.83
C ARG A 87 5.06 -7.74 -3.96
N ILE A 88 6.17 -8.44 -4.19
CA ILE A 88 7.03 -8.23 -5.36
C ILE A 88 6.19 -8.37 -6.64
N PRO A 89 6.33 -7.46 -7.63
CA PRO A 89 5.63 -7.59 -8.90
C PRO A 89 5.85 -8.96 -9.56
N HIS A 90 4.79 -9.50 -10.16
CA HIS A 90 4.79 -10.79 -10.87
C HIS A 90 5.03 -12.06 -10.03
N GLU A 91 5.37 -11.93 -8.75
CA GLU A 91 5.51 -13.05 -7.82
C GLU A 91 4.16 -13.43 -7.16
N ASP A 92 4.09 -14.66 -6.64
CA ASP A 92 2.96 -15.13 -5.84
C ASP A 92 3.06 -14.69 -4.37
N LEU A 93 2.07 -15.07 -3.55
CA LEU A 93 2.09 -14.77 -2.11
C LEU A 93 2.87 -15.77 -1.28
N ASP A 94 3.25 -16.93 -1.83
CA ASP A 94 4.06 -17.92 -1.12
C ASP A 94 5.52 -17.47 -1.05
N PHE A 95 6.03 -16.85 -2.12
CA PHE A 95 7.43 -16.46 -2.25
C PHE A 95 7.65 -14.96 -2.45
N GLY A 96 6.65 -14.22 -2.92
CA GLY A 96 6.75 -12.78 -3.24
C GLY A 96 6.38 -11.82 -2.11
N LEU A 97 5.85 -12.31 -0.99
CA LEU A 97 5.44 -11.47 0.14
C LEU A 97 6.66 -11.00 0.96
N ARG A 98 6.75 -9.70 1.24
CA ARG A 98 7.83 -9.07 2.02
C ARG A 98 7.24 -8.20 3.13
N TYR A 99 7.95 -8.07 4.24
CA TYR A 99 7.55 -7.17 5.32
C TYR A 99 7.64 -5.71 4.88
N LEU A 100 6.79 -4.87 5.45
CA LEU A 100 6.83 -3.42 5.31
C LEU A 100 6.62 -2.79 6.69
N GLY A 101 7.67 -2.68 7.48
CA GLY A 101 7.59 -2.24 8.88
C GLY A 101 8.55 -1.10 9.25
N ASN A 102 9.48 -0.74 8.38
CA ASN A 102 10.48 0.29 8.64
C ASN A 102 11.01 0.88 7.33
N ASP A 103 11.86 1.91 7.43
CA ASP A 103 12.40 2.64 6.29
C ASP A 103 13.24 1.74 5.36
N ASN A 104 13.96 0.73 5.88
CA ASN A 104 14.70 -0.20 5.04
C ASN A 104 13.77 -1.09 4.20
N ASP A 105 12.59 -1.43 4.72
CA ASP A 105 11.58 -2.15 3.95
C ASP A 105 10.95 -1.26 2.87
N VAL A 106 10.76 0.04 3.15
CA VAL A 106 10.32 1.04 2.15
C VAL A 106 11.37 1.19 1.04
N LEU A 107 12.66 1.24 1.39
CA LEU A 107 13.74 1.23 0.40
C LEU A 107 13.79 -0.07 -0.42
N ASN A 108 13.29 -1.19 0.12
CA ASN A 108 13.13 -2.42 -0.64
C ASN A 108 11.94 -2.34 -1.60
N LEU A 109 10.81 -1.80 -1.13
CA LEU A 109 9.63 -1.54 -1.96
C LEU A 109 9.98 -0.64 -3.16
N ALA A 110 10.75 0.43 -2.94
CA ALA A 110 11.14 1.40 -3.97
C ALA A 110 12.02 0.83 -5.11
N GLN A 111 12.46 -0.43 -5.01
CA GLN A 111 13.24 -1.10 -6.06
C GLN A 111 12.37 -1.71 -7.17
N TRP A 112 11.04 -1.68 -7.00
CA TRP A 112 10.06 -2.36 -7.84
C TRP A 112 9.06 -1.38 -8.43
#